data_AF-A0A849E7B1-F1
#
_entry.id   AF-A0A849E7B1-F1
#
_cell.length_a   1.000
_cell.length_b   1.000
_cell.length_c   1.000
_cell.angle_alpha   90.00
_cell.angle_beta   90.00
_cell.angle_gamma   90.00
#
_symmetry.space_group_name_H-M   'P 1'
#
loop_
_entity.id
_entity.type
_entity.pdbx_description
1 polymer ?
#
loop_
_entity_poly.entity_id
_entity_poly.type
_entity_poly.pdbx_seq_one_letter_code
_entity_poly.pdbx_strand_id
1 'polypeptide(L)'
;MFRRLFKFLSAFAVVLIVLPIAAGAAFSYAKGWPNSWRSADWSSAGLLPEASSDAPAAIYVMAARSGRWKGIFAVHHWLVVKPAGASAYDRFEVVGWGTPV
;
A
#
# COMPACT_ATOMS: atom_id res chain seq x y z
N MET A 1 -44.08 -6.81 -4.79
CA MET A 1 -42.89 -7.53 -5.29
C MET A 1 -41.61 -6.70 -5.13
N PHE A 2 -41.57 -5.48 -5.66
CA PHE A 2 -40.39 -4.60 -5.66
C PHE A 2 -39.74 -4.34 -4.28
N ARG A 3 -40.54 -4.09 -3.24
CA ARG A 3 -40.03 -3.86 -1.86
C ARG A 3 -39.29 -5.06 -1.26
N ARG A 4 -39.69 -6.29 -1.60
CA ARG A 4 -39.04 -7.51 -1.08
C ARG A 4 -37.71 -7.75 -1.80
N LEU A 5 -37.70 -7.55 -3.12
CA LEU A 5 -36.48 -7.63 -3.92
C LEU A 5 -35.44 -6.58 -3.47
N PHE A 6 -35.86 -5.33 -3.27
CA PHE A 6 -34.98 -4.28 -2.78
C PHE A 6 -34.35 -4.63 -1.42
N LYS A 7 -35.14 -5.09 -0.45
CA LYS A 7 -34.62 -5.54 0.85
C LYS A 7 -33.61 -6.69 0.72
N PHE A 8 -33.88 -7.65 -0.16
CA PHE A 8 -32.97 -8.76 -0.41
C PHE A 8 -31.65 -8.27 -1.01
N LEU A 9 -31.70 -7.43 -2.04
CA LEU A 9 -30.51 -6.86 -2.68
C LEU A 9 -29.70 -5.99 -1.70
N SER A 10 -30.37 -5.19 -0.86
CA SER A 10 -29.69 -4.41 0.18
C SER A 10 -29.02 -5.31 1.22
N ALA A 11 -29.71 -6.34 1.72
CA ALA A 11 -29.11 -7.28 2.67
C ALA A 11 -27.91 -8.02 2.05
N PHE A 12 -28.04 -8.44 0.79
CA PHE A 12 -26.96 -9.06 0.04
C PHE A 12 -25.75 -8.13 -0.12
N ALA A 13 -25.97 -6.86 -0.49
CA ALA A 13 -24.91 -5.87 -0.57
C ALA A 13 -24.24 -5.60 0.79
N VAL A 14 -25.02 -5.51 1.87
CA VAL A 14 -24.47 -5.33 3.23
C VAL A 14 -23.59 -6.52 3.61
N VAL A 15 -24.06 -7.74 3.40
CA VAL A 15 -23.34 -8.95 3.80
C VAL A 15 -22.08 -9.17 2.95
N LEU A 16 -22.13 -8.92 1.64
CA LEU A 16 -21.02 -9.23 0.75
C LEU A 16 -20.04 -8.08 0.52
N ILE A 17 -20.44 -6.84 0.77
CA ILE A 17 -19.60 -5.66 0.50
C ILE A 17 -19.28 -4.93 1.79
N VAL A 18 -20.32 -4.46 2.50
CA VAL A 18 -20.13 -3.59 3.66
C VAL A 18 -19.46 -4.34 4.81
N LEU A 19 -19.92 -5.55 5.11
CA LEU A 19 -19.45 -6.32 6.26
C LEU A 19 -17.97 -6.74 6.12
N PRO A 20 -17.48 -7.27 4.98
CA PRO A 20 -16.06 -7.56 4.80
C PRO A 20 -15.17 -6.31 4.86
N ILE A 21 -15.61 -5.19 4.28
CA ILE A 21 -14.87 -3.92 4.35
C ILE A 21 -14.77 -3.44 5.80
N ALA A 22 -15.89 -3.44 6.54
CA ALA A 22 -15.92 -3.04 7.94
C ALA A 22 -15.04 -3.95 8.81
N ALA A 23 -15.09 -5.27 8.59
CA ALA A 23 -14.24 -6.22 9.28
C ALA A 23 -12.75 -5.98 9.00
N GLY A 24 -12.37 -5.76 7.73
CA GLY A 24 -11.00 -5.44 7.35
C GLY A 24 -10.49 -4.13 7.93
N ALA A 25 -11.34 -3.10 7.98
CA ALA A 25 -11.05 -1.82 8.60
C ALA A 25 -10.85 -1.97 10.12
N ALA A 26 -11.75 -2.66 10.80
CA ALA A 26 -11.66 -2.93 12.24
C ALA A 26 -10.41 -3.73 12.59
N PHE A 27 -10.10 -4.78 11.82
CA PHE A 27 -8.88 -5.58 11.98
C PHE A 27 -7.62 -4.73 11.79
N SER A 28 -7.57 -3.90 10.74
CA SER A 28 -6.43 -3.02 10.48
C SER A 28 -6.23 -2.01 11.61
N TYR A 29 -7.31 -1.42 12.11
CA TYR A 29 -7.26 -0.49 13.24
C TYR A 29 -6.76 -1.17 14.52
N ALA A 30 -7.25 -2.38 14.82
CA ALA A 30 -6.83 -3.16 15.97
C ALA A 30 -5.35 -3.58 15.91
N LYS A 31 -4.83 -3.91 14.71
CA LYS A 31 -3.40 -4.22 14.50
C LYS A 31 -2.51 -3.00 14.78
N GLY A 32 -3.01 -1.80 14.48
CA GLY A 32 -2.30 -0.55 14.72
C GLY A 32 -1.13 -0.29 13.77
N TRP A 33 -0.44 0.83 14.01
CA TRP A 33 0.71 1.32 13.24
C TRP A 33 1.68 2.04 14.18
N PRO A 34 2.94 2.28 13.76
CA PRO A 34 3.82 3.20 14.47
C PRO A 34 3.15 4.57 14.72
N ASN A 35 3.36 5.11 15.92
CA ASN A 35 2.72 6.36 16.35
C ASN A 35 3.23 7.59 15.58
N SER A 36 4.44 7.53 15.05
CA SER A 36 5.05 8.58 14.24
C SER A 36 5.76 7.99 13.01
N TRP A 37 5.94 8.81 11.99
CA TRP A 37 6.73 8.45 10.80
C TRP A 37 8.19 8.12 11.17
N ARG A 38 8.78 8.85 12.12
CA ARG A 38 10.16 8.64 12.57
C ARG A 38 10.40 7.26 13.20
N SER A 39 9.35 6.67 13.75
CA SER A 39 9.38 5.35 14.40
C SER A 39 8.96 4.20 13.48
N ALA A 40 8.64 4.49 12.21
CA ALA A 40 8.34 3.43 11.25
C ALA A 40 9.64 2.77 10.77
N ASP A 41 9.52 1.51 10.36
CA ASP A 41 10.61 0.78 9.72
C ASP A 41 10.76 1.25 8.27
N TRP A 42 11.92 1.80 7.96
CA TRP A 42 12.30 2.29 6.64
C TRP A 42 13.36 1.41 5.95
N SER A 43 13.64 0.24 6.51
CA SER A 43 14.49 -0.74 5.84
C SER A 43 13.86 -1.23 4.54
N SER A 44 14.70 -1.76 3.65
CA SER A 44 14.23 -2.31 2.38
C SER A 44 13.25 -3.46 2.62
N ALA A 45 12.13 -3.46 1.89
CA ALA A 45 11.16 -4.56 1.91
C ALA A 45 11.64 -5.82 1.17
N GLY A 46 12.83 -5.78 0.54
CA GLY A 46 13.41 -6.93 -0.16
C GLY A 46 12.61 -7.42 -1.37
N LEU A 47 11.77 -6.56 -1.96
CA LEU A 47 10.89 -6.92 -3.07
C LEU A 47 11.60 -6.90 -4.44
N LEU A 48 12.72 -6.18 -4.54
CA LEU A 48 13.49 -6.03 -5.77
C LEU A 48 14.81 -6.82 -5.64
N PRO A 49 15.37 -7.32 -6.76
CA PRO A 49 16.70 -7.94 -6.73
C PRO A 49 17.76 -6.92 -6.30
N GLU A 50 18.93 -7.41 -5.90
CA GLU A 50 20.10 -6.56 -5.67
C GLU A 50 20.41 -5.77 -6.94
N ALA A 51 20.49 -4.44 -6.84
CA ALA A 51 20.62 -3.56 -8.00
C ALA A 51 21.81 -3.94 -8.88
N SER A 52 22.93 -4.29 -8.24
CA SER A 52 24.20 -4.69 -8.86
C SER A 52 24.18 -6.06 -9.54
N SER A 53 23.21 -6.93 -9.20
CA SER A 53 23.10 -8.28 -9.76
C SER A 53 22.36 -8.33 -11.09
N ASP A 54 21.69 -7.24 -11.46
CA ASP A 54 20.83 -7.14 -12.63
C ASP A 54 21.41 -6.07 -13.58
N ALA A 55 21.72 -6.40 -14.83
CA ALA A 55 22.40 -5.47 -15.74
C ALA A 55 21.46 -4.49 -16.49
N PRO A 56 20.26 -4.90 -16.94
CA PRO A 56 19.34 -4.02 -17.65
C PRO A 56 18.84 -2.83 -16.81
N ALA A 57 18.40 -1.79 -17.52
CA ALA A 57 17.64 -0.71 -16.92
C ALA A 57 16.21 -1.17 -16.56
N ALA A 58 15.65 -0.62 -15.48
CA ALA A 58 14.32 -0.96 -15.02
C ALA A 58 13.59 0.24 -14.40
N ILE A 59 12.26 0.23 -14.48
CA ILE A 59 11.38 1.17 -13.79
C ILE A 59 10.30 0.35 -13.09
N TYR A 60 10.14 0.57 -11.79
CA TYR A 60 9.11 -0.06 -10.97
C TYR A 60 8.13 1.01 -10.49
N VAL A 61 6.84 0.77 -10.75
CA VAL A 61 5.75 1.57 -10.21
C VAL A 61 5.25 0.90 -8.95
N MET A 62 5.51 1.53 -7.81
CA MET A 62 5.28 0.94 -6.50
C MET A 62 4.08 1.57 -5.81
N ALA A 63 3.37 0.78 -5.01
CA ALA A 63 2.25 1.22 -4.20
C ALA A 63 2.23 0.50 -2.85
N ALA A 64 1.90 1.24 -1.79
CA ALA A 64 1.68 0.67 -0.46
C ALA A 64 0.59 1.46 0.29
N ARG A 65 0.00 0.87 1.33
CA ARG A 65 -0.95 1.57 2.19
C ARG A 65 -0.29 2.81 2.81
N SER A 66 -1.02 3.93 2.82
CA SER A 66 -0.56 5.16 3.46
C SER A 66 -0.42 4.99 4.98
N GLY A 67 0.38 5.86 5.62
CA GLY A 67 0.69 5.74 7.03
C GLY A 67 -0.52 5.93 7.96
N ARG A 68 -0.53 5.14 9.05
CA ARG A 68 -1.55 5.13 10.12
C ARG A 68 -2.95 4.75 9.59
N TRP A 69 -4.00 5.19 10.27
CA TRP A 69 -5.40 4.86 9.95
C TRP A 69 -5.79 5.21 8.51
N LYS A 70 -5.12 6.19 7.89
CA LYS A 70 -5.34 6.55 6.48
C LYS A 70 -5.09 5.37 5.54
N GLY A 71 -4.22 4.43 5.91
CA GLY A 71 -3.94 3.20 5.17
C GLY A 71 -5.14 2.27 5.02
N ILE A 72 -6.22 2.47 5.79
CA ILE A 72 -7.50 1.77 5.59
C ILE A 72 -8.17 2.20 4.28
N PHE A 73 -7.98 3.46 3.86
CA PHE A 73 -8.70 4.08 2.76
C PHE A 73 -7.81 4.53 1.60
N ALA A 74 -6.51 4.74 1.84
CA ALA A 74 -5.61 5.37 0.90
C ALA A 74 -4.28 4.63 0.75
N VAL A 75 -3.79 4.61 -0.49
CA VAL A 75 -2.46 4.13 -0.88
C VAL A 75 -1.57 5.28 -1.30
N HIS A 76 -0.26 5.12 -1.08
CA HIS A 76 0.80 6.00 -1.54
C HIS A 76 1.57 5.31 -2.67
N HIS A 77 1.92 6.08 -3.70
CA HIS A 77 2.63 5.58 -4.88
C HIS A 77 3.97 6.28 -5.03
N TRP A 78 4.94 5.57 -5.59
CA TRP A 78 6.25 6.10 -5.93
C TRP A 78 6.87 5.35 -7.10
N LEU A 79 7.91 5.92 -7.69
CA LEU A 79 8.71 5.27 -8.72
C LEU A 79 10.05 4.83 -8.15
N VAL A 80 10.51 3.68 -8.58
CA VAL A 80 11.89 3.22 -8.37
C VAL A 80 12.51 3.02 -9.74
N VAL A 81 13.62 3.69 -10.00
CA VAL A 81 14.32 3.68 -11.29
C VAL A 81 15.70 3.07 -11.11
N LYS A 82 16.09 2.25 -12.07
CA LYS A 82 17.43 1.69 -12.16
C LYS A 82 17.99 1.93 -13.55
N PRO A 83 19.01 2.77 -13.72
CA PRO A 83 19.76 2.82 -14.96
C PRO A 83 20.46 1.48 -15.23
N ALA A 84 20.82 1.22 -16.49
CA ALA A 84 21.58 0.03 -16.85
C ALA A 84 22.94 0.03 -16.13
N GLY A 85 23.29 -1.11 -15.52
CA GLY A 85 24.54 -1.28 -14.76
C GLY A 85 24.64 -0.49 -13.44
N ALA A 86 23.56 0.13 -12.95
CA ALA A 86 23.58 0.86 -11.69
C ALA A 86 23.69 -0.08 -10.48
N SER A 87 24.49 0.31 -9.49
CA SER A 87 24.66 -0.43 -8.23
C SER A 87 23.63 -0.07 -7.16
N ALA A 88 22.74 0.88 -7.44
CA ALA A 88 21.68 1.35 -6.55
C ALA A 88 20.43 1.74 -7.36
N TYR A 89 19.33 1.86 -6.65
CA TYR A 89 18.05 2.34 -7.19
C TYR A 89 17.81 3.78 -6.80
N ASP A 90 17.26 4.58 -7.71
CA ASP A 90 16.76 5.91 -7.40
C ASP A 90 15.26 5.84 -7.08
N ARG A 91 14.84 6.47 -5.99
CA ARG A 91 13.42 6.51 -5.58
C ARG A 91 12.84 7.92 -5.73
N PHE A 92 11.72 8.01 -6.44
CA PHE A 92 11.02 9.27 -6.67
C PHE A 92 9.63 9.24 -6.04
N GLU A 93 9.40 10.16 -5.11
CA GLU A 93 8.11 10.41 -4.49
C GLU A 93 7.99 11.86 -4.03
N VAL A 94 6.77 12.36 -3.88
CA VAL A 94 6.53 13.76 -3.48
C VAL A 94 6.88 14.01 -2.01
N VAL A 95 6.63 13.03 -1.14
CA VAL A 95 6.64 13.26 0.32
C VAL A 95 7.99 12.93 0.98
N GLY A 96 8.83 12.12 0.33
CA GLY A 96 10.18 11.79 0.82
C GLY A 96 10.17 11.02 2.14
N TRP A 97 9.37 9.96 2.24
CA TRP A 97 9.25 9.19 3.48
C TRP A 97 10.43 8.19 3.65
N GLY A 98 10.92 8.01 4.87
CA GLY A 98 12.08 7.19 5.21
C GLY A 98 13.44 7.77 4.82
N THR A 99 14.42 6.88 4.70
CA THR A 99 15.75 7.18 4.19
C THR A 99 15.66 7.27 2.66
N PRO A 100 16.08 8.37 2.02
CA PRO A 100 16.28 8.39 0.58
C PRO A 100 17.20 7.22 0.20
N VAL A 101 16.82 6.50 -0.85
CA VAL A 101 17.67 5.46 -1.46
C VAL A 101 18.73 6.17 -2.30
#